data_AF-A0A923BFT3-F1
#
_entry.id   AF-A0A923BFT3-F1
#
_cell.length_a   1.000
_cell.length_b   1.000
_cell.length_c   1.000
_cell.angle_alpha   90.00
_cell.angle_beta   90.00
_cell.angle_gamma   90.00
#
_symmetry.space_group_name_H-M   'P 1'
#
loop_
_entity.id
_entity.type
_entity.pdbx_description
1 polymer ?
#
loop_
_entity_poly.entity_id
_entity_poly.type
_entity_poly.pdbx_seq_one_letter_code
_entity_poly.pdbx_strand_id
1 'polypeptide(L)' 'LAHDQFDNAARVRALGVGASLRAARLDSRRLGKRLGEVVGNKDMVEACRQVAARCGPADLAPLCARLASLVG' A
#
# COMPACT_ATOMS: atom_id res chain seq x y z
N LEU A 1 -3.84 10.68 14.70
CA LEU A 1 -3.23 9.33 14.77
C LEU A 1 -3.52 8.64 13.44
N ALA A 2 -2.57 7.93 12.82
CA ALA A 2 -2.86 7.17 11.60
C ALA A 2 -3.62 5.88 11.98
N HIS A 3 -4.95 5.90 11.84
CA HIS A 3 -5.81 4.79 12.28
C HIS A 3 -5.76 3.58 11.34
N ASP A 4 -5.37 3.79 10.08
CA ASP A 4 -5.40 2.81 8.98
C ASP A 4 -4.04 2.14 8.71
N GLN A 5 -3.00 2.50 9.45
CA GLN A 5 -1.63 2.05 9.16
C GLN A 5 -1.45 0.53 9.19
N PHE A 6 -2.22 -0.18 10.03
CA PHE A 6 -2.16 -1.65 10.10
C PHE A 6 -2.81 -2.30 8.88
N ASP A 7 -3.92 -1.76 8.41
CA ASP A 7 -4.62 -2.23 7.21
C ASP A 7 -3.80 -1.90 5.96
N ASN A 8 -3.25 -0.69 5.89
CA ASN A 8 -2.32 -0.30 4.83
C ASN A 8 -1.09 -1.22 4.81
N ALA A 9 -0.53 -1.55 5.97
CA ALA A 9 0.59 -2.48 6.10
C ALA A 9 0.25 -3.91 5.66
N ALA A 10 -0.98 -4.38 5.92
CA ALA A 10 -1.47 -5.67 5.43
C ALA A 10 -1.64 -5.65 3.90
N ARG A 11 -2.21 -4.55 3.37
CA ARG A 11 -2.45 -4.38 1.94
C ARG A 11 -1.16 -4.32 1.12
N VAL A 12 -0.15 -3.56 1.55
CA VAL A 12 1.15 -3.52 0.84
C VAL A 12 1.83 -4.88 0.78
N ARG A 13 1.71 -5.69 1.85
CA ARG A 13 2.21 -7.07 1.86
C ARG A 13 1.43 -7.97 0.91
N ALA A 14 0.10 -7.89 0.93
CA ALA A 14 -0.76 -8.70 0.06
C ALA A 14 -0.55 -8.38 -1.43
N LEU A 15 -0.26 -7.12 -1.76
CA LEU A 15 0.06 -6.68 -3.11
C LEU A 15 1.52 -7.00 -3.53
N GLY A 16 2.36 -7.48 -2.62
CA GLY A 16 3.78 -7.74 -2.91
C GLY A 16 4.62 -6.48 -3.13
N VAL A 17 4.12 -5.31 -2.76
CA VAL A 17 4.76 -3.99 -3.00
C VAL A 17 5.52 -3.45 -1.79
N GLY A 18 5.68 -4.27 -0.75
CA GLY A 18 6.42 -3.87 0.43
C GLY A 18 6.45 -4.92 1.53
N ALA A 19 7.19 -4.59 2.58
CA ALA A 19 7.23 -5.34 3.82
C ALA A 19 6.56 -4.54 4.94
N SER A 20 6.26 -5.20 6.05
CA SER A 20 5.83 -4.51 7.27
C SER A 20 6.59 -5.05 8.47
N LEU A 21 6.71 -4.25 9.52
CA LEU A 21 7.34 -4.62 10.78
C LEU A 21 6.42 -4.19 11.91
N ARG A 22 6.24 -5.05 12.90
CA ARG A 22 5.52 -4.66 14.12
C ARG A 22 6.43 -3.76 14.94
N ALA A 23 5.99 -2.55 15.24
CA ALA A 23 6.76 -1.56 16.02
C ALA A 23 7.26 -2.13 17.35
N ALA A 24 6.42 -2.88 18.07
CA ALA A 24 6.77 -3.56 19.32
C ALA A 24 7.90 -4.61 19.20
N ARG A 25 8.31 -4.96 17.97
CA ARG A 25 9.37 -5.93 17.66
C ARG A 25 10.44 -5.31 16.75
N LEU A 26 10.53 -3.99 16.70
CA LEU A 26 11.52 -3.29 15.88
C LEU A 26 12.86 -3.25 16.62
N ASP A 27 13.89 -3.76 15.96
CA ASP A 27 15.29 -3.60 16.35
C ASP A 27 16.14 -3.44 15.08
N SER A 28 17.38 -2.95 15.23
CA SER A 28 18.25 -2.64 14.09
C SER A 28 18.53 -3.87 13.22
N ARG A 29 18.62 -5.07 13.81
CA ARG A 29 18.88 -6.31 13.08
C ARG A 29 17.68 -6.70 12.21
N ARG A 30 16.47 -6.65 12.77
CA ARG A 30 15.22 -6.95 12.05
C ARG A 30 14.95 -5.92 10.97
N LEU A 31 15.19 -4.64 11.26
CA LEU A 31 15.06 -3.59 10.27
C LEU A 31 16.02 -3.80 9.11
N GLY A 32 17.31 -4.04 9.39
CA GLY A 32 18.31 -4.31 8.36
C GLY A 32 17.96 -5.53 7.51
N LYS A 33 17.52 -6.63 8.13
CA LYS A 33 17.06 -7.81 7.39
C LYS A 33 15.90 -7.47 6.44
N ARG A 34 14.87 -6.76 6.93
CA ARG A 34 13.71 -6.40 6.09
C ARG A 34 14.06 -5.41 4.99
N LEU A 35 14.96 -4.47 5.26
CA LEU A 35 15.47 -3.57 4.23
C LEU A 35 16.17 -4.37 3.13
N GLY A 36 16.97 -5.38 3.47
CA GLY A 36 17.60 -6.26 2.48
C GLY A 36 16.62 -7.09 1.65
N GLU A 37 15.42 -7.37 2.16
CA GLU A 37 14.35 -8.06 1.40
C GLU A 37 13.61 -7.12 0.43
N VAL A 38 13.66 -5.81 0.65
CA VAL A 38 12.95 -4.78 -0.13
C VAL A 38 13.89 -4.11 -1.14
N VAL A 39 15.06 -3.66 -0.70
CA VAL A 39 15.98 -2.87 -1.52
C VAL A 39 16.60 -3.76 -2.59
N GLY A 40 16.42 -3.38 -3.85
CA GLY A 40 16.96 -4.13 -5.00
C GLY A 40 16.16 -5.37 -5.38
N ASN A 41 15.02 -5.63 -4.73
CA ASN A 41 14.12 -6.73 -5.09
C ASN A 41 13.39 -6.42 -6.41
N LYS A 42 13.83 -7.07 -7.49
CA LYS A 42 13.30 -6.83 -8.85
C LYS A 42 11.83 -7.20 -8.98
N ASP A 43 11.40 -8.28 -8.33
CA ASP A 43 10.01 -8.73 -8.38
C ASP A 43 9.09 -7.73 -7.68
N MET A 44 9.53 -7.18 -6.54
CA MET A 44 8.81 -6.12 -5.83
C MET A 44 8.76 -4.82 -6.64
N VAL A 45 9.85 -4.45 -7.33
CA VAL A 45 9.85 -3.29 -8.24
C VAL A 45 8.83 -3.46 -9.35
N GLU A 46 8.74 -4.65 -9.94
CA GLU A 46 7.77 -4.93 -11.00
C GLU A 46 6.33 -4.93 -10.46
N ALA A 47 6.08 -5.53 -9.30
CA ALA A 47 4.78 -5.45 -8.63
C ALA A 47 4.38 -4.00 -8.33
N CYS A 48 5.31 -3.17 -7.86
CA CYS A 48 5.08 -1.75 -7.64
C CYS A 48 4.68 -1.02 -8.93
N ARG A 49 5.34 -1.30 -10.06
CA ARG A 49 4.99 -0.72 -11.37
C ARG A 49 3.59 -1.11 -11.80
N GLN A 50 3.23 -2.39 -11.66
CA GLN A 50 1.91 -2.89 -12.04
C GLN A 50 0.79 -2.29 -11.19
N VAL A 51 1.00 -2.17 -9.88
CA VAL A 51 0.03 -1.52 -8.99
C VAL A 51 -0.06 -0.03 -9.31
N ALA A 52 1.07 0.66 -9.48
CA ALA A 52 1.08 2.08 -9.83
C ALA A 52 0.36 2.36 -11.16
N ALA A 53 0.52 1.50 -12.17
CA ALA A 53 -0.19 1.64 -13.46
C ALA A 53 -1.72 1.55 -13.33
N ARG A 54 -2.23 0.94 -12.25
CA ARG A 54 -3.68 0.87 -11.94
C ARG A 54 -4.13 2.00 -11.02
N CYS A 55 -3.20 2.73 -10.43
CA CYS A 55 -3.47 3.84 -9.53
C CYS A 55 -3.27 5.16 -10.29
N GLY A 56 -4.37 5.82 -10.65
CA GLY A 56 -4.35 7.17 -11.19
C GLY A 56 -5.02 8.17 -10.22
N PRO A 57 -4.96 9.47 -10.54
CA PRO A 57 -5.85 10.44 -9.90
C PRO A 57 -7.29 9.94 -9.99
N ALA A 58 -7.99 9.95 -8.85
CA ALA A 58 -9.38 9.54 -8.84
C ALA A 58 -10.24 10.55 -9.61
N ASP A 59 -10.98 10.09 -10.61
CA ASP A 59 -12.10 10.86 -11.15
C ASP A 59 -13.30 10.69 -10.22
N LEU A 60 -13.71 11.80 -9.60
CA LEU A 60 -14.83 11.82 -8.66
C LEU A 60 -16.18 12.09 -9.35
N ALA A 61 -16.21 12.49 -10.62
CA ALA A 61 -17.45 12.82 -11.31
C ALA A 61 -18.45 11.65 -11.34
N PRO A 62 -18.04 10.38 -11.61
CA PRO A 62 -18.95 9.25 -11.55
C PRO A 62 -19.52 8.98 -10.15
N LEU A 63 -18.71 9.21 -9.11
CA LEU A 63 -19.13 9.06 -7.73
C LEU A 63 -20.19 10.12 -7.36
N CYS A 64 -19.94 11.38 -7.73
CA CYS A 64 -20.89 12.48 -7.49
C CYS A 64 -22.22 12.24 -8.20
N ALA A 65 -22.20 11.80 -9.47
CA ALA A 65 -23.41 11.47 -10.22
C ALA A 65 -24.23 10.36 -9.52
N ARG A 66 -23.54 9.35 -8.99
CA ARG A 66 -24.17 8.23 -8.29
C ARG A 66 -24.73 8.61 -6.91
N LEU A 67 -24.10 9.55 -6.21
CA LEU A 67 -24.65 10.10 -4.98
C LEU A 67 -25.91 10.92 -5.25
N ALA A 68 -25.91 11.73 -6.32
CA ALA A 68 -27.07 12.52 -6.71
C ALA A 68 -28.29 11.64 -7.05
N SER A 69 -28.09 10.47 -7.68
CA SER A 69 -29.18 9.54 -8.00
C SER A 69 -29.80 8.80 -6.80
N LEU A 70 -29.19 8.88 -5.60
CA LEU A 70 -29.74 8.26 -4.39
C LEU A 70 -30.65 9.19 -3.59
N VAL A 71 -30.62 10.50 -3.90
CA VAL A 71 -31.36 11.53 -3.17
C VAL A 71 -32.45 12.20 -4.00
N GLY A 72 -32.53 11.90 -5.30
CA GLY A 72 -33.59 12.34 -6.21
C GLY A 72 -34.50 11.19 -6.61
#